data_AF-A0A8H6SE68-F1
#
_entry.id   AF-A0A8H6SE68-F1
#
_cell.length_a   1.000
_cell.length_b   1.000
_cell.length_c   1.000
_cell.angle_alpha   90.00
_cell.angle_beta   90.00
_cell.angle_gamma   90.00
#
_symmetry.space_group_name_H-M   'P 1'
#
loop_
_entity.id
_entity.type
_entity.pdbx_description
1 polymer ?
#
loop_
_entity_poly.entity_id
_entity_poly.type
_entity_poly.pdbx_seq_one_letter_code
_entity_poly.pdbx_strand_id
1 'polypeptide(L)'
;MSTAPHFTFAAAAEEAIAALADSIRGKNVLLTGTSLNGIGFEAARVIANYANLLVITGYNDQRLKLSEDAIKREIPSANIRRLTLDLCSLAAVPTTPSPSGFGPFKLTVNNLENQIATDHVGPFLFTKLLTPKLLASTSSGYVPRVVFVANALHPYGPGVDLATVKTPDASKYTAPHAYIEARTVVAAFDPRIACSPGAYLDDSVVANERMSMYRADEVRDERG
;
A
#
# COMPACT_ATOMS: atom_id res chain seq x y z
N MET A 1 19.12 12.09 -17.99
CA MET A 1 18.30 11.29 -17.05
C MET A 1 18.70 11.73 -15.66
N SER A 2 17.80 12.34 -14.89
CA SER A 2 18.08 12.63 -13.48
C SER A 2 18.12 11.32 -12.71
N THR A 3 19.22 11.03 -12.03
CA THR A 3 19.33 9.87 -11.15
C THR A 3 18.35 10.05 -9.99
N ALA A 4 17.50 9.04 -9.74
CA ALA A 4 16.60 9.07 -8.59
C ALA A 4 17.42 9.24 -7.29
N PRO A 5 16.91 10.01 -6.30
CA PRO A 5 17.61 10.17 -5.03
C PRO A 5 17.74 8.80 -4.34
N HIS A 6 18.92 8.56 -3.76
CA HIS A 6 19.22 7.34 -3.01
C HIS A 6 19.01 7.61 -1.51
N PHE A 7 18.22 6.76 -0.85
CA PHE A 7 17.94 6.87 0.57
C PHE A 7 18.48 5.64 1.31
N THR A 8 18.95 5.82 2.54
CA THR A 8 19.36 4.71 3.40
C THR A 8 18.22 4.34 4.36
N PHE A 9 18.34 3.20 5.06
CA PHE A 9 17.39 2.81 6.09
C PHE A 9 17.24 3.84 7.23
N ALA A 10 18.24 4.70 7.42
CA ALA A 10 18.24 5.75 8.44
C ALA A 10 17.65 7.09 7.95
N ALA A 11 17.27 7.20 6.67
CA ALA A 11 16.76 8.44 6.10
C ALA A 11 15.45 8.86 6.80
N ALA A 12 15.39 10.11 7.21
CA ALA A 12 14.18 10.68 7.80
C ALA A 12 13.11 10.93 6.72
N ALA A 13 11.84 10.93 7.12
CA ALA A 13 10.73 11.21 6.20
C ALA A 13 10.86 12.61 5.56
N GLU A 14 11.37 13.58 6.32
CA GLU A 14 11.65 14.95 5.88
C GLU A 14 12.69 14.99 4.75
N GLU A 15 13.77 14.22 4.89
CA GLU A 15 14.84 14.13 3.89
C GLU A 15 14.29 13.58 2.57
N ALA A 16 13.55 12.46 2.65
CA ALA A 16 12.97 11.81 1.48
C ALA A 16 11.97 12.71 0.75
N ILE A 17 11.09 13.39 1.49
CA ILE A 17 10.09 14.26 0.89
C ILE A 17 10.69 15.58 0.38
N ALA A 18 11.71 16.13 1.03
CA ALA A 18 12.43 17.30 0.51
C ALA A 18 13.09 16.99 -0.85
N ALA A 19 13.73 15.83 -0.98
CA ALA A 19 14.33 15.38 -2.24
C ALA A 19 13.28 15.10 -3.35
N LEU A 20 12.04 14.78 -2.97
CA LEU A 20 10.93 14.52 -3.90
C LEU A 20 9.91 15.67 -3.97
N ALA A 21 10.23 16.84 -3.41
CA ALA A 21 9.28 17.95 -3.25
C ALA A 21 8.64 18.36 -4.58
N ASP A 22 9.43 18.46 -5.66
CA ASP A 22 8.93 18.84 -6.98
C ASP A 22 7.98 17.79 -7.59
N SER A 23 8.11 16.52 -7.18
CA SER A 23 7.16 15.47 -7.57
C SER A 23 5.82 15.58 -6.87
N ILE A 24 5.71 16.33 -5.77
CA ILE A 24 4.52 16.45 -4.90
C ILE A 24 3.90 17.85 -4.99
N ARG A 25 4.74 18.88 -5.20
CA ARG A 25 4.37 20.28 -5.13
C ARG A 25 3.16 20.60 -6.00
N GLY A 26 2.14 21.21 -5.40
CA GLY A 26 0.94 21.65 -6.10
C GLY A 26 0.01 20.50 -6.53
N LYS A 27 0.29 19.25 -6.14
CA LYS A 27 -0.54 18.08 -6.50
C LYS A 27 -1.51 17.72 -5.38
N ASN A 28 -2.57 17.02 -5.76
CA ASN A 28 -3.46 16.39 -4.81
C ASN A 28 -2.91 15.01 -4.46
N VAL A 29 -2.76 14.72 -3.17
CA VAL A 29 -2.23 13.44 -2.67
C VAL A 29 -3.27 12.79 -1.78
N LEU A 30 -3.55 11.51 -2.01
CA LEU A 30 -4.44 10.71 -1.16
C LEU A 30 -3.60 9.62 -0.49
N LEU A 31 -3.74 9.48 0.83
CA LEU A 31 -3.02 8.48 1.62
C LEU A 31 -3.99 7.57 2.39
N THR A 32 -3.70 6.27 2.37
CA THR A 32 -4.41 5.26 3.16
C THR A 32 -3.72 4.99 4.48
N GLY A 33 -4.49 4.78 5.55
CA GLY A 33 -3.94 4.39 6.84
C GLY A 33 -3.17 5.50 7.56
N THR A 34 -3.77 6.68 7.66
CA THR A 34 -3.11 7.89 8.21
C THR A 34 -3.39 8.10 9.71
N SER A 35 -3.51 7.02 10.48
CA SER A 35 -3.69 7.14 11.93
C SER A 35 -2.40 7.60 12.60
N LEU A 36 -2.51 8.45 13.62
CA LEU A 36 -1.39 8.95 14.44
C LEU A 36 -0.37 7.86 14.77
N ASN A 37 0.91 8.22 14.75
CA ASN A 37 2.06 7.36 15.02
C ASN A 37 2.29 6.23 14.01
N GLY A 38 1.48 6.13 12.95
CA GLY A 38 1.70 5.20 11.84
C GLY A 38 2.56 5.80 10.72
N ILE A 39 3.14 4.94 9.89
CA ILE A 39 3.94 5.37 8.71
C ILE A 39 3.15 6.27 7.75
N GLY A 40 1.84 6.01 7.59
CA GLY A 40 0.97 6.82 6.75
C GLY A 40 0.71 8.20 7.33
N PHE A 41 0.71 8.34 8.66
CA PHE A 41 0.61 9.65 9.31
C PHE A 41 1.90 10.45 9.13
N GLU A 42 3.07 9.83 9.34
CA GLU A 42 4.34 10.52 9.12
C GLU A 42 4.47 10.98 7.67
N ALA A 43 4.14 10.14 6.70
CA ALA A 43 4.10 10.53 5.29
C ALA A 43 3.13 11.71 5.05
N ALA A 44 1.93 11.66 5.64
CA ALA A 44 0.95 12.76 5.53
C ALA A 44 1.49 14.07 6.10
N ARG A 45 2.16 14.03 7.25
CA ARG A 45 2.75 15.18 7.94
C ARG A 45 3.80 15.87 7.09
N VAL A 46 4.74 15.12 6.50
CA VAL A 46 5.78 15.72 5.65
C VAL A 46 5.27 16.16 4.28
N ILE A 47 4.33 15.43 3.67
CA ILE A 47 3.72 15.75 2.37
C ILE A 47 2.86 17.02 2.42
N ALA A 48 2.22 17.29 3.57
CA ALA A 48 1.35 18.46 3.76
C ALA A 48 2.05 19.80 3.49
N ASN A 49 3.39 19.87 3.58
CA ASN A 49 4.16 21.07 3.25
C ASN A 49 4.13 21.44 1.75
N TYR A 50 3.86 20.46 0.87
CA TYR A 50 4.05 20.59 -0.57
C TYR A 50 2.77 20.35 -1.36
N ALA A 51 1.87 19.50 -0.86
CA ALA A 51 0.63 19.15 -1.55
C ALA A 51 -0.33 20.34 -1.65
N ASN A 52 -1.04 20.45 -2.78
CA ASN A 52 -2.15 21.39 -2.94
C ASN A 52 -3.37 20.96 -2.10
N LEU A 53 -3.63 19.65 -2.06
CA LEU A 53 -4.67 19.03 -1.23
C LEU A 53 -4.15 17.69 -0.74
N LEU A 54 -4.22 17.47 0.57
CA LEU A 54 -3.92 16.19 1.20
C LEU A 54 -5.22 15.53 1.65
N VAL A 55 -5.57 14.40 1.04
CA VAL A 55 -6.70 13.57 1.46
C VAL A 55 -6.19 12.47 2.38
N ILE A 56 -6.51 12.58 3.67
CA ILE A 56 -6.15 11.58 4.68
C ILE A 56 -7.33 10.62 4.89
N THR A 57 -7.04 9.32 4.97
CA THR A 57 -8.09 8.29 5.02
C THR A 57 -7.88 7.25 6.11
N GLY A 58 -8.98 6.75 6.63
CA GLY A 58 -9.03 5.78 7.73
C GLY A 58 -10.47 5.47 8.12
N TYR A 59 -10.67 4.38 8.86
CA TYR A 59 -12.01 3.88 9.19
C TYR A 59 -12.72 4.66 10.31
N ASN A 60 -11.99 5.49 11.06
CA ASN A 60 -12.53 6.23 12.20
C ASN A 60 -12.29 7.74 12.04
N ASP A 61 -13.38 8.48 11.85
CA ASP A 61 -13.35 9.92 11.59
C ASP A 61 -12.75 10.74 12.75
N GLN A 62 -12.99 10.32 14.00
CA GLN A 62 -12.42 10.97 15.18
C GLN A 62 -10.89 10.83 15.22
N ARG A 63 -10.35 9.64 14.90
CA ARG A 63 -8.90 9.44 14.77
C ARG A 63 -8.31 10.21 13.60
N LEU A 64 -9.04 10.36 12.50
CA LEU A 64 -8.64 11.23 11.39
C LEU A 64 -8.61 12.69 11.81
N LYS A 65 -9.56 13.15 12.65
CA LYS A 65 -9.54 14.52 13.20
C LYS A 65 -8.30 14.77 14.04
N LEU A 66 -7.91 13.82 14.89
CA LEU A 66 -6.67 13.92 15.67
C LEU A 66 -5.43 14.02 14.77
N SER A 67 -5.43 13.28 13.65
CA SER A 67 -4.34 13.31 12.66
C SER A 67 -4.29 14.64 11.92
N GLU A 68 -5.45 15.16 11.48
CA GLU A 68 -5.58 16.49 10.88
C GLU A 68 -5.08 17.59 11.83
N ASP A 69 -5.49 17.54 13.09
CA ASP A 69 -5.11 18.54 14.10
C ASP A 69 -3.60 18.50 14.42
N ALA A 70 -3.00 17.31 14.39
CA ALA A 70 -1.57 17.18 14.55
C ALA A 70 -0.80 17.82 13.39
N ILE A 71 -1.20 17.53 12.15
CA ILE A 71 -0.57 18.12 10.96
C ILE A 71 -0.78 19.64 10.94
N LYS A 72 -1.99 20.14 11.24
CA LYS A 72 -2.29 21.58 11.25
C LYS A 72 -1.56 22.35 12.36
N ARG A 73 -1.14 21.68 13.44
CA ARG A 73 -0.31 22.32 14.47
C ARG A 73 1.08 22.65 13.94
N GLU A 74 1.63 21.80 13.09
CA GLU A 74 2.93 22.02 12.43
C GLU A 74 2.80 22.91 11.19
N ILE A 75 1.71 22.73 10.43
CA ILE A 75 1.49 23.38 9.14
C ILE A 75 0.07 23.97 9.12
N PRO A 76 -0.16 25.16 9.72
CA PRO A 76 -1.49 25.76 9.83
C PRO A 76 -2.19 26.01 8.48
N SER A 77 -1.42 26.19 7.41
CA SER A 77 -1.90 26.40 6.05
C SER A 77 -2.24 25.10 5.29
N ALA A 78 -1.99 23.92 5.88
CA ALA A 78 -2.20 22.65 5.21
C ALA A 78 -3.67 22.48 4.79
N ASN A 79 -3.88 22.31 3.48
CA ASN A 79 -5.20 22.02 2.91
C ASN A 79 -5.47 20.51 3.02
N ILE A 80 -6.18 20.11 4.08
CA ILE A 80 -6.44 18.71 4.42
C ILE A 80 -7.93 18.40 4.27
N ARG A 81 -8.24 17.27 3.62
CA ARG A 81 -9.57 16.68 3.60
C ARG A 81 -9.54 15.31 4.25
N ARG A 82 -10.42 15.08 5.23
CA ARG A 82 -10.66 13.75 5.79
C ARG A 82 -11.63 12.97 4.90
N LEU A 83 -11.34 11.69 4.70
CA LEU A 83 -12.22 10.75 4.03
C LEU A 83 -12.29 9.46 4.85
N THR A 84 -13.45 9.21 5.46
CA THR A 84 -13.70 7.93 6.12
C THR A 84 -13.70 6.83 5.07
N LEU A 85 -12.72 5.94 5.18
CA LEU A 85 -12.50 4.83 4.28
C LEU A 85 -12.15 3.62 5.11
N ASP A 86 -13.02 2.62 5.05
CA ASP A 86 -12.74 1.32 5.61
C ASP A 86 -12.44 0.36 4.45
N LEU A 87 -11.15 0.13 4.21
CA LEU A 87 -10.66 -0.82 3.19
C LEU A 87 -11.04 -2.27 3.55
N CYS A 88 -11.38 -2.53 4.82
CA CYS A 88 -11.90 -3.80 5.31
C CYS A 88 -13.44 -3.84 5.27
N SER A 89 -14.15 -2.75 4.90
CA SER A 89 -15.61 -2.69 4.80
C SER A 89 -16.13 -3.39 3.54
N LEU A 90 -15.70 -4.63 3.45
CA LEU A 90 -16.52 -5.81 3.22
C LEU A 90 -16.95 -6.35 4.62
N ALA A 91 -17.33 -5.42 5.50
CA ALA A 91 -17.49 -5.38 6.97
C ALA A 91 -16.61 -6.26 7.94
N ALA A 92 -16.01 -5.51 8.89
CA ALA A 92 -15.55 -5.83 10.24
C ALA A 92 -14.25 -6.65 10.47
N VAL A 93 -13.17 -5.96 10.89
CA VAL A 93 -12.03 -6.56 11.63
C VAL A 93 -11.70 -5.73 12.88
N PRO A 94 -11.40 -6.35 14.05
CA PRO A 94 -11.11 -5.65 15.30
C PRO A 94 -9.72 -5.00 15.31
N THR A 95 -9.61 -3.97 16.14
CA THR A 95 -8.56 -2.93 16.17
C THR A 95 -7.36 -3.25 17.06
N THR A 96 -7.03 -4.52 17.29
CA THR A 96 -5.89 -4.88 18.16
C THR A 96 -4.72 -5.34 17.31
N PRO A 97 -3.70 -4.49 17.06
CA PRO A 97 -2.44 -4.98 16.52
C PRO A 97 -1.88 -6.01 17.50
N SER A 98 -1.54 -7.20 17.03
CA SER A 98 -0.83 -8.16 17.86
C SER A 98 0.60 -7.65 18.08
N PRO A 99 1.24 -8.00 19.21
CA PRO A 99 2.65 -7.66 19.46
C PRO A 99 3.60 -8.20 18.37
N SER A 100 3.20 -9.26 17.66
CA SER A 100 3.97 -9.86 16.57
C SER A 100 3.72 -9.19 15.21
N GLY A 101 2.79 -8.23 15.12
CA GLY A 101 2.37 -7.61 13.86
C GLY A 101 1.47 -8.49 12.98
N PHE A 102 1.21 -9.74 13.38
CA PHE A 102 0.41 -10.70 12.63
C PHE A 102 -1.01 -10.83 13.20
N GLY A 103 -2.04 -10.72 12.34
CA GLY A 103 -3.44 -10.84 12.77
C GLY A 103 -3.87 -12.30 12.98
N PRO A 104 -4.91 -12.58 13.79
CA PRO A 104 -5.55 -13.89 13.82
C PRO A 104 -6.32 -14.16 12.52
N PHE A 105 -6.58 -15.43 12.22
CA PHE A 105 -7.51 -15.79 11.14
C PHE A 105 -8.87 -15.18 11.42
N LYS A 106 -9.35 -14.37 10.48
CA LYS A 106 -10.70 -13.86 10.51
C LYS A 106 -11.23 -13.69 9.10
N LEU A 107 -12.51 -13.98 8.94
CA LEU A 107 -13.24 -13.66 7.72
C LEU A 107 -13.92 -12.31 7.82
N THR A 108 -13.84 -11.55 6.74
CA THR A 108 -14.70 -10.39 6.45
C THR A 108 -16.12 -10.87 6.11
N VAL A 109 -17.12 -9.98 6.05
CA VAL A 109 -18.48 -10.37 5.61
C VAL A 109 -18.55 -10.90 4.19
N ASN A 110 -17.55 -10.61 3.36
CA ASN A 110 -17.46 -11.16 2.01
C ASN A 110 -16.65 -12.46 1.95
N ASN A 111 -16.45 -13.11 3.09
CA ASN A 111 -15.79 -14.42 3.18
C ASN A 111 -14.34 -14.41 2.66
N LEU A 112 -13.66 -13.26 2.80
CA LEU A 112 -12.22 -13.13 2.54
C LEU A 112 -11.44 -13.13 3.85
N GLU A 113 -10.25 -13.74 3.85
CA GLU A 113 -9.30 -13.63 4.96
C GLU A 113 -8.89 -12.16 5.16
N ASN A 114 -8.80 -11.74 6.42
CA ASN A 114 -8.68 -10.34 6.82
C ASN A 114 -7.40 -9.65 6.34
N GLN A 115 -6.25 -10.31 6.32
CA GLN A 115 -5.00 -9.71 5.85
C GLN A 115 -5.05 -9.49 4.33
N ILE A 116 -5.46 -10.49 3.54
CA ILE A 116 -5.65 -10.35 2.09
C ILE A 116 -6.71 -9.30 1.75
N ALA A 117 -7.81 -9.25 2.49
CA ALA A 117 -8.85 -8.25 2.29
C ALA A 117 -8.32 -6.82 2.52
N THR A 118 -7.57 -6.62 3.60
CA THR A 118 -7.10 -5.30 4.03
C THR A 118 -5.92 -4.80 3.21
N ASP A 119 -4.94 -5.67 2.97
CA ASP A 119 -3.68 -5.29 2.33
C ASP A 119 -3.78 -5.30 0.80
N HIS A 120 -4.69 -6.11 0.23
CA HIS A 120 -4.78 -6.25 -1.21
C HIS A 120 -6.16 -5.93 -1.80
N VAL A 121 -7.20 -6.71 -1.47
CA VAL A 121 -8.48 -6.64 -2.19
C VAL A 121 -9.15 -5.26 -2.04
N GLY A 122 -9.20 -4.72 -0.83
CA GLY A 122 -9.72 -3.38 -0.55
C GLY A 122 -8.97 -2.28 -1.31
N PRO A 123 -7.64 -2.15 -1.15
CA PRO A 123 -6.82 -1.20 -1.91
C PRO A 123 -6.93 -1.34 -3.43
N PHE A 124 -6.98 -2.57 -3.95
CA PHE A 124 -7.15 -2.83 -5.39
C PHE A 124 -8.50 -2.30 -5.88
N LEU A 125 -9.60 -2.67 -5.22
CA LEU A 125 -10.95 -2.22 -5.59
C LEU A 125 -11.04 -0.69 -5.50
N PHE A 126 -10.54 -0.10 -4.42
CA PHE A 126 -10.51 1.34 -4.24
C PHE A 126 -9.75 2.04 -5.37
N THR A 127 -8.59 1.51 -5.77
CA THR A 127 -7.81 2.02 -6.90
C THR A 127 -8.56 1.89 -8.23
N LYS A 128 -9.26 0.77 -8.47
CA LYS A 128 -10.10 0.59 -9.65
C LYS A 128 -11.24 1.62 -9.71
N LEU A 129 -11.89 1.90 -8.59
CA LEU A 129 -12.93 2.93 -8.50
C LEU A 129 -12.39 4.35 -8.73
N LEU A 130 -11.12 4.62 -8.38
CA LEU A 130 -10.45 5.89 -8.65
C LEU A 130 -9.91 6.01 -10.08
N THR A 131 -9.75 4.90 -10.81
CA THR A 131 -9.10 4.86 -12.13
C THR A 131 -9.66 5.88 -13.12
N PRO A 132 -11.00 6.06 -13.28
CA PRO A 132 -11.52 7.08 -14.20
C PRO A 132 -11.07 8.50 -13.85
N LYS A 133 -11.00 8.84 -12.56
CA LYS A 133 -10.55 10.16 -12.09
C LYS A 133 -9.04 10.36 -12.26
N LEU A 134 -8.26 9.29 -12.06
CA LEU A 134 -6.82 9.30 -12.31
C LEU A 134 -6.56 9.53 -13.81
N LEU A 135 -7.18 8.73 -14.69
CA LEU A 135 -7.01 8.89 -16.13
C LEU A 135 -7.40 10.29 -16.61
N ALA A 136 -8.53 10.82 -16.11
CA ALA A 136 -8.98 12.17 -16.44
C ALA A 136 -8.07 13.30 -15.94
N SER A 137 -7.19 13.05 -14.95
CA SER A 137 -6.24 14.07 -14.47
C SER A 137 -4.94 14.11 -15.26
N THR A 138 -4.74 13.20 -16.21
CA THR A 138 -3.53 13.13 -17.04
C THR A 138 -3.43 14.34 -17.98
N SER A 139 -2.23 14.88 -18.13
CA SER A 139 -1.91 15.95 -19.08
C SER A 139 -0.54 15.72 -19.73
N SER A 140 -0.16 16.55 -20.69
CA SER A 140 1.15 16.44 -21.38
C SER A 140 2.35 16.53 -20.43
N GLY A 141 2.20 17.16 -19.27
CA GLY A 141 3.24 17.30 -18.25
C GLY A 141 3.01 16.50 -16.96
N TYR A 142 1.94 15.73 -16.87
CA TYR A 142 1.57 15.04 -15.64
C TYR A 142 0.86 13.72 -15.89
N VAL A 143 1.42 12.65 -15.32
CA VAL A 143 0.79 11.33 -15.22
C VAL A 143 0.56 11.04 -13.74
N PRO A 144 -0.67 10.69 -13.31
CA PRO A 144 -0.93 10.31 -11.93
C PRO A 144 -0.18 9.03 -11.57
N ARG A 145 0.17 8.90 -10.29
CA ARG A 145 0.88 7.73 -9.77
C ARG A 145 0.05 7.07 -8.69
N VAL A 146 0.05 5.75 -8.69
CA VAL A 146 -0.47 4.92 -7.59
C VAL A 146 0.72 4.17 -7.02
N VAL A 147 0.90 4.26 -5.69
CA VAL A 147 2.01 3.63 -4.98
C VAL A 147 1.40 2.69 -3.95
N PHE A 148 1.75 1.41 -4.05
CA PHE A 148 1.41 0.43 -3.03
C PHE A 148 2.62 0.19 -2.13
N VAL A 149 2.40 0.20 -0.82
CA VAL A 149 3.45 -0.08 0.17
C VAL A 149 3.41 -1.56 0.51
N ALA A 150 4.41 -2.29 0.03
CA ALA A 150 4.62 -3.70 0.35
C ALA A 150 5.47 -3.84 1.64
N ASN A 151 6.08 -5.01 1.83
CA ASN A 151 7.00 -5.28 2.94
C ASN A 151 8.19 -6.08 2.39
N ALA A 152 9.41 -5.82 2.90
CA ALA A 152 10.61 -6.58 2.57
C ALA A 152 10.53 -8.09 2.91
N LEU A 153 9.54 -8.50 3.71
CA LEU A 153 9.24 -9.90 4.04
C LEU A 153 8.50 -10.67 2.94
N HIS A 154 7.97 -9.99 1.91
CA HIS A 154 7.23 -10.66 0.83
C HIS A 154 7.98 -11.82 0.14
N PRO A 155 9.32 -11.84 -0.02
CA PRO A 155 10.02 -12.94 -0.67
C PRO A 155 10.41 -14.06 0.30
N TYR A 156 9.83 -14.16 1.51
CA TYR A 156 10.19 -15.21 2.48
C TYR A 156 9.07 -16.21 2.80
N GLY A 157 7.93 -16.16 2.08
CA GLY A 157 6.77 -17.08 2.28
C GLY A 157 6.69 -18.21 1.24
N PRO A 158 5.79 -19.18 1.32
CA PRO A 158 5.71 -20.24 0.31
C PRO A 158 5.17 -19.75 -1.05
N GLY A 159 4.62 -18.53 -1.14
CA GLY A 159 4.04 -17.97 -2.38
C GLY A 159 2.62 -17.47 -2.12
N VAL A 160 1.81 -17.38 -3.18
CA VAL A 160 0.37 -17.09 -3.08
C VAL A 160 -0.41 -18.35 -3.43
N ASP A 161 -1.18 -18.88 -2.48
CA ASP A 161 -2.12 -19.97 -2.71
C ASP A 161 -3.49 -19.38 -3.09
N LEU A 162 -3.71 -19.27 -4.40
CA LEU A 162 -4.96 -18.74 -4.97
C LEU A 162 -6.19 -19.58 -4.56
N ALA A 163 -6.02 -20.86 -4.22
CA ALA A 163 -7.12 -21.69 -3.75
C ALA A 163 -7.55 -21.24 -2.34
N THR A 164 -6.61 -20.97 -1.43
CA THR A 164 -6.93 -20.44 -0.10
C THR A 164 -7.40 -18.99 -0.14
N VAL A 165 -6.91 -18.18 -1.09
CA VAL A 165 -7.44 -16.81 -1.30
C VAL A 165 -8.91 -16.85 -1.74
N LYS A 166 -9.25 -17.75 -2.68
CA LYS A 166 -10.62 -17.91 -3.18
C LYS A 166 -11.54 -18.59 -2.16
N THR A 167 -11.00 -19.51 -1.37
CA THR A 167 -11.75 -20.30 -0.38
C THR A 167 -10.92 -20.43 0.89
N PRO A 168 -11.01 -19.44 1.80
CA PRO A 168 -10.22 -19.42 3.02
C PRO A 168 -10.45 -20.64 3.91
N ASP A 169 -9.36 -21.20 4.44
CA ASP A 169 -9.36 -22.39 5.29
C ASP A 169 -8.59 -22.12 6.59
N ALA A 170 -9.32 -22.09 7.71
CA ALA A 170 -8.75 -21.84 9.02
C ALA A 170 -7.71 -22.89 9.43
N SER A 171 -7.84 -24.14 8.96
CA SER A 171 -6.92 -25.24 9.31
C SER A 171 -5.55 -25.11 8.66
N LYS A 172 -5.47 -24.35 7.56
CA LYS A 172 -4.23 -24.05 6.83
C LYS A 172 -3.62 -22.70 7.22
N TYR A 173 -4.30 -21.95 8.07
CA TYR A 173 -3.88 -20.60 8.42
C TYR A 173 -2.66 -20.59 9.32
N THR A 174 -1.65 -19.82 8.94
CA THR A 174 -0.65 -19.33 9.88
C THR A 174 -0.51 -17.82 9.71
N ALA A 175 -0.51 -17.09 10.83
CA ALA A 175 -0.49 -15.63 10.82
C ALA A 175 0.72 -15.04 10.06
N PRO A 176 1.95 -15.61 10.18
CA PRO A 176 3.09 -15.17 9.38
C PRO A 176 2.93 -15.45 7.89
N HIS A 177 2.39 -16.60 7.49
CA HIS A 177 2.17 -16.92 6.09
C HIS A 177 1.15 -15.96 5.46
N ALA A 178 -0.02 -15.78 6.08
CA ALA A 178 -1.06 -14.89 5.56
C ALA A 178 -0.57 -13.44 5.41
N TYR A 179 0.26 -12.97 6.35
CA TYR A 179 0.91 -11.65 6.24
C TYR A 179 1.84 -11.57 5.04
N ILE A 180 2.75 -12.55 4.88
CA ILE A 180 3.72 -12.56 3.78
C ILE A 180 3.02 -12.73 2.43
N GLU A 181 2.03 -13.61 2.35
CA GLU A 181 1.21 -13.84 1.16
C GLU A 181 0.53 -12.55 0.70
N ALA A 182 -0.15 -11.83 1.60
CA ALA A 182 -0.80 -10.58 1.28
C ALA A 182 0.18 -9.52 0.74
N ARG A 183 1.38 -9.43 1.31
CA ARG A 183 2.44 -8.52 0.82
C ARG A 183 3.05 -8.96 -0.51
N THR A 184 3.05 -10.26 -0.79
CA THR A 184 3.48 -10.81 -2.08
C THR A 184 2.52 -10.39 -3.18
N VAL A 185 1.21 -10.48 -2.94
CA VAL A 185 0.21 -10.00 -3.91
C VAL A 185 0.36 -8.51 -4.17
N VAL A 186 0.62 -7.71 -3.13
CA VAL A 186 0.87 -6.26 -3.28
C VAL A 186 2.13 -5.97 -4.11
N ALA A 187 3.23 -6.70 -3.86
CA ALA A 187 4.47 -6.53 -4.61
C ALA A 187 4.32 -6.93 -6.09
N ALA A 188 3.50 -7.94 -6.39
CA ALA A 188 3.23 -8.42 -7.75
C ALA A 188 2.48 -7.39 -8.64
N PHE A 189 1.90 -6.35 -8.06
CA PHE A 189 1.10 -5.35 -8.77
C PHE A 189 1.90 -4.25 -9.51
N ASP A 190 3.24 -4.32 -9.52
CA ASP A 190 4.05 -3.32 -10.19
C ASP A 190 4.11 -3.55 -11.73
N PRO A 191 3.77 -2.54 -12.56
CA PRO A 191 3.81 -2.71 -14.01
C PRO A 191 5.21 -2.98 -14.57
N ARG A 192 6.29 -2.66 -13.84
CA ARG A 192 7.68 -2.98 -14.23
C ARG A 192 7.97 -4.48 -14.19
N ILE A 193 7.19 -5.24 -13.42
CA ILE A 193 7.31 -6.71 -13.35
C ILE A 193 6.19 -7.41 -14.11
N ALA A 194 5.31 -6.67 -14.81
CA ALA A 194 4.21 -7.26 -15.58
C ALA A 194 4.69 -8.24 -16.66
N CYS A 195 5.90 -8.02 -17.19
CA CYS A 195 6.56 -8.92 -18.16
C CYS A 195 7.66 -9.78 -17.52
N SER A 196 7.74 -9.82 -16.19
CA SER A 196 8.73 -10.62 -15.45
C SER A 196 8.02 -11.44 -14.38
N PRO A 197 7.32 -12.52 -14.77
CA PRO A 197 6.60 -13.37 -13.83
C PRO A 197 7.57 -13.90 -12.76
N GLY A 198 7.15 -13.85 -11.49
CA GLY A 198 8.02 -14.21 -10.37
C GLY A 198 9.09 -13.17 -10.00
N ALA A 199 9.12 -11.99 -10.63
CA ALA A 199 9.98 -10.89 -10.21
C ALA A 199 9.32 -10.05 -9.10
N TYR A 200 10.14 -9.35 -8.34
CA TYR A 200 9.69 -8.35 -7.36
C TYR A 200 10.56 -7.11 -7.43
N LEU A 201 10.27 -6.10 -6.61
CA LEU A 201 11.12 -4.92 -6.49
C LEU A 201 11.92 -4.94 -5.20
N ASP A 202 13.23 -4.81 -5.33
CA ASP A 202 14.16 -4.49 -4.24
C ASP A 202 14.65 -3.05 -4.47
N ASP A 203 14.37 -2.13 -3.55
CA ASP A 203 14.71 -0.71 -3.69
C ASP A 203 14.29 -0.09 -5.04
N SER A 204 13.08 -0.42 -5.51
CA SER A 204 12.53 0.03 -6.80
C SER A 204 13.27 -0.50 -8.04
N VAL A 205 14.10 -1.54 -7.90
CA VAL A 205 14.76 -2.25 -9.00
C VAL A 205 14.17 -3.65 -9.12
N VAL A 206 13.91 -4.12 -10.35
CA VAL A 206 13.42 -5.49 -10.60
C VAL A 206 14.46 -6.51 -10.16
N ALA A 207 14.08 -7.39 -9.25
CA ALA A 207 14.91 -8.44 -8.68
C ALA A 207 14.24 -9.81 -8.85
N ASN A 208 15.03 -10.83 -9.18
CA ASN A 208 14.58 -12.21 -9.39
C ASN A 208 15.20 -13.21 -8.40
N GLU A 209 16.18 -12.77 -7.59
CA GLU A 209 17.14 -13.68 -6.95
C GLU A 209 16.67 -14.25 -5.60
N ARG A 210 15.66 -13.65 -4.96
CA ARG A 210 15.15 -14.10 -3.64
C ARG A 210 13.86 -14.92 -3.70
N MET A 211 13.46 -15.40 -4.88
CA MET A 211 12.23 -16.17 -5.05
C MET A 211 12.51 -17.67 -4.97
N SER A 212 11.78 -18.39 -4.10
CA SER A 212 11.86 -19.85 -4.07
C SER A 212 11.28 -20.44 -5.37
N MET A 213 11.81 -21.58 -5.81
CA MET A 213 11.44 -22.27 -7.06
C MET A 213 9.93 -22.42 -7.31
N TYR A 214 9.12 -22.47 -6.25
CA TYR A 214 7.66 -22.63 -6.31
C TYR A 214 6.88 -21.32 -6.51
N ARG A 215 7.56 -20.17 -6.64
CA ARG A 215 6.93 -18.85 -6.80
C ARG A 215 7.09 -18.22 -8.18
N ALA A 216 7.83 -18.87 -9.08
CA ALA A 216 7.77 -18.51 -10.49
C ALA A 216 6.43 -19.03 -11.03
N ASP A 217 5.60 -18.15 -11.58
CA ASP A 217 4.51 -18.61 -12.44
C ASP A 217 5.14 -19.49 -13.52
N GLU A 218 4.54 -20.66 -13.80
CA GLU A 218 4.93 -21.43 -14.97
C GLU A 218 4.86 -20.48 -16.17
N VAL A 219 6.02 -20.25 -16.81
CA VAL A 219 6.09 -19.47 -18.03
C VAL A 219 5.10 -20.10 -18.99
N ARG A 220 3.98 -19.43 -19.26
CA ARG A 220 3.14 -19.77 -20.39
C ARG A 220 4.00 -19.49 -21.62
N ASP A 221 4.60 -20.55 -22.17
CA ASP A 221 5.10 -20.54 -23.55
C ASP A 221 3.94 -19.99 -24.39
N GLU A 222 4.16 -18.83 -25.01
CA GLU A 222 3.26 -18.25 -26.00
C GLU A 222 3.29 -19.12 -27.27
N ARG A 223 2.78 -20.35 -27.14
CA ARG A 223 2.40 -21.26 -28.22
C ARG A 223 1.15 -22.02 -27.76
N GLY A 224 0.01 -21.34 -27.90
CA GLY A 224 -1.34 -21.87 -27.67
C GLY A 224 -2.38 -20.78 -27.76
#